data_AF-A0A9Q8IMH9-F1
#
_entry.id   AF-A0A9Q8IMH9-F1
#
_cell.length_a   1.000
_cell.length_b   1.000
_cell.length_c   1.000
_cell.angle_alpha   90.00
_cell.angle_beta   90.00
_cell.angle_gamma   90.00
#
_symmetry.space_group_name_H-M   'P 1'
#
loop_
_entity.id
_entity.type
_entity.pdbx_description
1 polymer ?
#
loop_
_entity_poly.entity_id
_entity_poly.type
_entity_poly.pdbx_seq_one_letter_code
_entity_poly.pdbx_strand_id
1 'polypeptide(L)'
;MNIKHYKSFYIGAIVGGIITITYALNKNRNYNIEKIIQTKVNNAKMTFNNNEIYGYWIMKKSNYWVGAINIKKDEQIIEHPFVINNKYQLSWQED
;
A
#
# COMPACT_ATOMS: atom_id res chain seq x y z
N MET A 1 -53.80 24.10 -3.30
CA MET A 1 -52.48 24.11 -3.97
C MET A 1 -51.41 24.14 -2.89
N ASN A 2 -50.78 23.01 -2.55
CA ASN A 2 -49.68 22.98 -1.58
C ASN A 2 -48.52 22.22 -2.22
N ILE A 3 -47.60 22.99 -2.81
CA ILE A 3 -46.31 22.51 -3.31
C ILE A 3 -45.25 23.02 -2.34
N LYS A 4 -44.19 22.23 -2.18
CA LYS A 4 -42.94 22.44 -1.40
C LYS A 4 -43.06 21.72 -0.07
N HIS A 5 -42.36 20.60 0.15
CA HIS A 5 -41.02 20.64 0.76
C HIS A 5 -40.15 19.40 0.46
N TYR A 6 -40.27 18.77 -0.73
CA TYR A 6 -39.51 17.54 -1.02
C TYR A 6 -38.06 17.75 -1.49
N LYS A 7 -37.62 18.99 -1.79
CA LYS A 7 -36.30 19.20 -2.43
C LYS A 7 -35.09 19.01 -1.50
N SER A 8 -35.23 19.23 -0.19
CA SER A 8 -34.07 19.17 0.73
C SER A 8 -33.66 17.75 1.14
N PHE A 9 -34.58 16.78 1.09
CA PHE A 9 -34.28 15.39 1.49
C PHE A 9 -33.42 14.66 0.45
N TYR A 10 -33.65 14.92 -0.84
CA TYR A 10 -32.87 14.31 -1.92
C TYR A 10 -31.40 14.79 -1.94
N ILE A 11 -31.14 16.05 -1.56
CA ILE A 11 -29.78 16.59 -1.56
C ILE A 11 -28.92 15.93 -0.47
N GLY A 12 -29.48 15.69 0.73
CA GLY A 12 -28.78 15.01 1.82
C GLY A 12 -28.41 13.55 1.49
N ALA A 13 -29.32 12.81 0.84
CA ALA A 13 -29.07 11.44 0.42
C ALA A 13 -28.02 11.34 -0.70
N ILE A 14 -28.03 12.27 -1.66
CA ILE A 14 -27.05 12.32 -2.75
C ILE A 14 -25.66 12.66 -2.21
N VAL A 15 -25.53 13.66 -1.33
CA VAL A 15 -24.25 14.06 -0.75
C VAL A 15 -23.67 12.94 0.14
N GLY A 16 -24.48 12.31 0.99
CA GLY A 16 -24.05 11.17 1.81
C GLY A 16 -23.63 9.95 0.99
N GLY A 17 -24.36 9.66 -0.11
CA GLY A 17 -24.01 8.59 -1.05
C GLY A 17 -22.68 8.84 -1.77
N ILE A 18 -22.44 10.06 -2.25
CA ILE A 18 -21.20 10.43 -2.96
C ILE A 18 -19.98 10.31 -2.04
N ILE A 19 -20.09 10.77 -0.78
CA ILE A 19 -19.00 10.67 0.20
C ILE A 19 -18.69 9.20 0.52
N THR A 20 -19.73 8.38 0.70
CA THR A 20 -19.59 6.95 1.02
C THR A 20 -18.95 6.17 -0.13
N ILE A 21 -19.37 6.43 -1.37
CA ILE A 21 -18.77 5.83 -2.57
C ILE A 21 -17.32 6.26 -2.72
N THR A 22 -17.02 7.55 -2.53
CA THR A 22 -15.64 8.07 -2.62
C THR A 22 -14.72 7.43 -1.58
N TYR A 23 -15.19 7.29 -0.34
CA TYR A 23 -14.44 6.62 0.72
C TYR A 23 -14.21 5.13 0.42
N ALA A 24 -15.25 4.43 -0.04
CA ALA A 24 -15.14 3.02 -0.42
C ALA A 24 -14.17 2.80 -1.58
N LEU A 25 -14.23 3.65 -2.61
CA LEU A 25 -13.32 3.61 -3.76
C LEU A 25 -11.87 3.89 -3.33
N ASN A 26 -11.63 4.87 -2.46
CA ASN A 26 -10.30 5.16 -1.93
C ASN A 26 -9.75 4.02 -1.06
N LYS A 27 -10.59 3.43 -0.20
CA LYS A 27 -10.21 2.28 0.62
C LYS A 27 -9.85 1.07 -0.25
N ASN A 28 -10.62 0.80 -1.29
CA ASN A 28 -10.39 -0.33 -2.20
C ASN A 28 -9.12 -0.12 -3.05
N ARG A 29 -8.86 1.12 -3.49
CA ARG A 29 -7.59 1.48 -4.16
C ARG A 29 -6.39 1.26 -3.25
N ASN A 30 -6.44 1.70 -2.00
CA ASN A 30 -5.35 1.51 -1.04
C ASN A 30 -5.09 0.03 -0.76
N TYR A 31 -6.13 -0.78 -0.59
CA TYR A 31 -5.99 -2.23 -0.40
C TYR A 31 -5.31 -2.92 -1.59
N ASN A 32 -5.69 -2.55 -2.82
CA ASN A 32 -5.05 -3.10 -4.02
C ASN A 32 -3.57 -2.70 -4.11
N ILE A 33 -3.25 -1.46 -3.75
CA ILE A 33 -1.87 -0.97 -3.71
C ILE A 33 -1.06 -1.77 -2.68
N GLU A 34 -1.58 -1.94 -1.46
CA GLU A 34 -0.92 -2.73 -0.41
C GLU A 34 -0.64 -4.16 -0.87
N LYS A 35 -1.60 -4.80 -1.55
CA LYS A 35 -1.43 -6.15 -2.10
C LYS A 35 -0.34 -6.22 -3.18
N ILE A 36 -0.28 -5.23 -4.08
CA ILE A 36 0.78 -5.13 -5.09
C ILE A 36 2.14 -5.00 -4.41
N ILE A 37 2.25 -4.10 -3.43
CA ILE A 37 3.48 -3.87 -2.67
C ILE A 37 3.92 -5.13 -1.94
N GLN A 38 3.03 -5.81 -1.22
CA GLN A 38 3.32 -7.08 -0.55
C GLN A 38 3.80 -8.15 -1.54
N THR A 39 3.19 -8.22 -2.73
CA THR A 39 3.63 -9.15 -3.78
C THR A 39 5.06 -8.86 -4.23
N LYS A 40 5.42 -7.58 -4.39
CA LYS A 40 6.79 -7.18 -4.76
C LYS A 40 7.80 -7.53 -3.67
N VAL A 41 7.46 -7.29 -2.41
CA VAL A 41 8.31 -7.68 -1.27
C VAL A 41 8.47 -9.20 -1.21
N ASN A 42 7.40 -9.98 -1.40
CA ASN A 42 7.49 -11.44 -1.42
C ASN A 42 8.37 -11.96 -2.55
N ASN A 43 8.27 -11.38 -3.75
CA ASN A 43 9.15 -11.73 -4.86
C ASN A 43 10.61 -11.36 -4.57
N ALA A 44 10.85 -10.23 -3.90
CA ALA A 44 12.19 -9.83 -3.47
C ALA A 44 12.75 -10.76 -2.39
N LYS A 45 11.92 -11.23 -1.45
CA LYS A 45 12.32 -12.27 -0.50
C LYS A 45 12.79 -13.53 -1.21
N MET A 46 12.11 -13.93 -2.30
CA MET A 46 12.50 -15.10 -3.09
C MET A 46 13.84 -14.96 -3.81
N THR A 47 14.42 -13.76 -3.95
CA THR A 47 15.79 -13.62 -4.47
C THR A 47 16.85 -14.01 -3.43
N PHE A 48 16.44 -14.22 -2.18
CA PHE A 48 17.29 -14.70 -1.10
C PHE A 48 16.88 -16.10 -0.67
N ASN A 49 17.78 -16.79 0.03
CA ASN A 49 17.46 -18.07 0.63
C ASN A 49 16.44 -17.87 1.76
N ASN A 50 15.24 -18.46 1.63
CA ASN A 50 14.14 -18.27 2.58
C ASN A 50 14.53 -18.61 4.03
N ASN A 51 15.47 -19.54 4.23
CA ASN A 51 15.95 -19.96 5.55
C ASN A 51 16.83 -18.91 6.24
N GLU A 52 17.28 -17.90 5.50
CA GLU A 52 18.14 -16.84 5.99
C GLU A 52 17.35 -15.55 6.26
N ILE A 53 16.06 -15.48 5.89
CA ILE A 53 15.26 -14.26 6.09
C ILE A 53 14.76 -14.18 7.53
N TYR A 54 15.26 -13.20 8.28
CA TYR A 54 14.91 -12.96 9.67
C TYR A 54 13.71 -12.01 9.83
N GLY A 55 13.50 -11.14 8.86
CA GLY A 55 12.40 -10.18 8.88
C GLY A 55 12.42 -9.27 7.67
N TYR A 56 11.42 -8.39 7.59
CA TYR A 56 11.42 -7.29 6.65
C TYR A 56 10.59 -6.15 7.23
N TRP A 57 10.87 -4.94 6.78
CA TRP A 57 10.03 -3.79 7.07
C TRP A 57 9.78 -3.00 5.78
N ILE A 58 8.66 -2.30 5.75
CA ILE A 58 8.30 -1.43 4.62
C ILE A 58 7.57 -0.20 5.14
N MET A 59 7.91 0.94 4.57
CA MET A 59 7.37 2.25 4.90
C MET A 59 6.95 2.96 3.62
N LYS A 60 5.72 3.48 3.62
CA LYS A 60 5.24 4.37 2.57
C LYS A 60 5.85 5.76 2.76
N LYS A 61 6.49 6.28 1.72
CA LYS A 61 6.84 7.70 1.53
C LYS A 61 5.81 8.33 0.58
N SER A 62 5.86 9.65 0.37
CA SER A 62 4.80 10.38 -0.36
C SER A 62 4.33 9.69 -1.64
N ASN A 63 5.28 9.34 -2.53
CA ASN A 63 4.99 8.77 -3.84
C ASN A 63 5.68 7.42 -4.10
N TYR A 64 6.33 6.83 -3.10
CA TYR A 64 7.13 5.62 -3.24
C TYR A 64 7.18 4.87 -1.91
N TRP A 65 7.72 3.65 -1.90
CA TRP A 65 7.91 2.86 -0.70
C TRP A 65 9.40 2.57 -0.52
N VAL A 66 9.82 2.53 0.73
CA VAL A 66 11.17 2.11 1.13
C VAL A 66 11.05 0.98 2.11
N GLY A 67 12.03 0.10 2.15
CA GLY A 67 12.05 -0.99 3.11
C GLY A 67 13.40 -1.65 3.15
N ALA A 68 13.52 -2.66 4.00
CA ALA A 68 14.65 -3.57 3.97
C ALA A 68 14.18 -5.00 4.22
N ILE A 69 14.92 -5.96 3.64
CA ILE A 69 14.84 -7.38 3.99
C ILE A 69 16.05 -7.72 4.84
N ASN A 70 15.82 -8.28 6.02
CA ASN A 70 16.85 -8.58 6.99
C ASN A 70 17.23 -10.06 6.84
N ILE A 71 18.50 -10.32 6.57
CA ILE A 71 19.03 -11.64 6.26
C ILE A 71 20.11 -12.01 7.26
N LYS A 72 20.04 -13.23 7.79
CA LYS A 72 21.07 -13.80 8.65
C LYS A 72 22.16 -14.43 7.79
N LYS A 73 23.34 -13.80 7.75
CA LYS A 73 24.54 -14.28 7.05
C LYS A 73 25.71 -14.28 8.00
N ASP A 74 26.42 -15.40 8.10
CA ASP A 74 27.60 -15.55 8.96
C ASP A 74 27.36 -15.07 10.41
N GLU A 75 26.22 -15.48 10.98
CA GLU A 75 25.73 -15.11 12.32
C GLU A 75 25.33 -13.64 12.50
N GLN A 76 25.48 -12.80 11.47
CA GLN A 76 25.10 -11.40 11.49
C GLN A 76 23.78 -11.16 10.77
N ILE A 77 23.02 -10.14 11.19
CA ILE A 77 21.84 -9.68 10.46
C ILE A 77 22.27 -8.53 9.55
N ILE A 78 22.19 -8.75 8.25
CA ILE A 78 22.49 -7.76 7.22
C ILE A 78 21.16 -7.25 6.66
N GLU A 79 21.02 -5.93 6.59
CA GLU A 79 19.85 -5.30 5.98
C GLU A 79 20.10 -5.11 4.48
N HIS A 80 19.14 -5.53 3.66
CA HIS A 80 19.14 -5.27 2.22
C HIS A 80 18.08 -4.22 1.89
N PRO A 81 18.45 -2.94 1.83
CA PRO A 81 17.52 -1.86 1.55
C PRO A 81 16.98 -1.92 0.12
N PHE A 82 15.70 -1.61 -0.03
CA PHE A 82 15.03 -1.55 -1.33
C PHE A 82 14.08 -0.36 -1.42
N VAL A 83 13.81 0.04 -2.66
CA VAL A 83 12.83 1.06 -3.02
C VAL A 83 11.81 0.46 -3.96
N ILE A 84 10.54 0.82 -3.79
CA ILE A 84 9.47 0.55 -4.76
C ILE A 84 8.95 1.90 -5.26
N ASN A 85 9.15 2.19 -6.54
CA ASN A 85 8.74 3.48 -7.12
C ASN A 85 7.21 3.56 -7.33
N ASN A 86 6.72 4.71 -7.80
CA ASN A 86 5.30 4.94 -8.12
C ASN A 86 4.75 4.05 -9.25
N LYS A 87 5.63 3.36 -10.00
CA LYS A 87 5.27 2.35 -11.01
C LYS A 87 5.29 0.93 -10.45
N TYR A 88 5.45 0.78 -9.13
CA TYR A 88 5.54 -0.50 -8.44
C TYR A 88 6.72 -1.38 -8.88
N GLN A 89 7.80 -0.75 -9.36
CA GLN A 89 9.04 -1.44 -9.69
C GLN A 89 9.95 -1.43 -8.46
N LEU A 90 10.47 -2.60 -8.11
CA LEU A 90 11.41 -2.78 -7.01
C LEU A 90 12.84 -2.63 -7.51
N SER A 91 13.65 -1.88 -6.78
CA SER A 91 15.08 -1.71 -6.99
C SER A 91 15.81 -1.83 -5.66
N TRP A 92 16.87 -2.64 -5.63
CA TRP A 92 17.80 -2.66 -4.50
C TRP A 92 18.51 -1.31 -4.39
N GLN A 93 18.74 -0.85 -3.16
CA GLN A 93 19.67 0.23 -2.92
C GLN A 93 21.04 -0.43 -2.73
N GLU A 94 21.99 -0.07 -3.59
CA GLU A 94 23.40 -0.39 -3.34
C GLU A 94 23.88 0.56 -2.25
N ASP A 95 24.62 0.02 -1.27
CA ASP A 95 25.28 0.79 -0.21
C ASP A 95 26.41 1.68 -0.76
#